data_AF-A0A520WPG8-F1
#
_entry.id   AF-A0A520WPG8-F1
#
_cell.length_a   1.000
_cell.length_b   1.000
_cell.length_c   1.000
_cell.angle_alpha   90.00
_cell.angle_beta   90.00
_cell.angle_gamma   90.00
#
_symmetry.space_group_name_H-M   'P 1'
#
loop_
_entity.id
_entity.type
_entity.pdbx_description
1 polymer ?
#
loop_
_entity_poly.entity_id
_entity_poly.type
_entity_poly.pdbx_seq_one_letter_code
_entity_poly.pdbx_strand_id
1 'polypeptide(L)'
;MASPDPTLFDKVVNLCKRRSFVFPSAEIYGGFRSTYDYGPLGVLMLRNVKDAWWRSMVQLRSDVVGLDAAILSPPQVWEASGHLENF
;
A
#
# COMPACT_ATOMS: atom_id res chain seq x y z
N MET A 1 -17.61 26.44 -2.32
CA MET A 1 -16.73 25.39 -2.90
C MET A 1 -17.64 24.43 -3.65
N ALA A 2 -17.32 24.07 -4.90
CA ALA A 2 -18.13 23.12 -5.66
C ALA A 2 -18.14 21.76 -4.95
N SER A 3 -19.28 21.08 -4.96
CA SER A 3 -19.37 19.69 -4.50
C SER A 3 -18.45 18.80 -5.35
N PRO A 4 -17.78 17.79 -4.76
CA PRO A 4 -16.92 16.89 -5.52
C PRO A 4 -17.74 16.21 -6.61
N ASP A 5 -17.18 16.17 -7.82
CA ASP A 5 -17.75 15.43 -8.93
C ASP A 5 -17.90 13.95 -8.50
N PRO A 6 -19.14 13.40 -8.47
CA PRO A 6 -19.36 12.02 -8.01
C PRO A 6 -18.63 11.00 -8.90
N THR A 7 -18.23 11.37 -10.11
CA THR A 7 -17.49 10.51 -11.06
C THR A 7 -15.97 10.59 -10.92
N LEU A 8 -15.45 11.44 -10.02
CA LEU A 8 -14.01 11.67 -9.87
C LEU A 8 -13.26 10.38 -9.53
N PHE A 9 -13.81 9.57 -8.62
CA PHE A 9 -13.20 8.30 -8.22
C PHE A 9 -13.01 7.37 -9.42
N ASP A 10 -14.06 7.17 -10.22
CA ASP A 10 -14.02 6.31 -11.41
C ASP A 10 -13.04 6.85 -12.46
N LYS A 11 -12.95 8.17 -12.62
CA LYS A 11 -11.96 8.80 -13.51
C LYS A 11 -10.52 8.47 -13.08
N VAL A 12 -10.24 8.51 -11.78
CA VAL A 12 -8.91 8.18 -11.23
C VAL A 12 -8.60 6.69 -11.42
N VAL A 13 -9.53 5.79 -11.08
CA VAL A 13 -9.36 4.34 -11.26
C VAL A 13 -9.08 4.00 -12.73
N ASN A 14 -9.85 4.59 -13.65
CA ASN A 14 -9.66 4.40 -15.09
C ASN A 14 -8.30 4.92 -15.58
N LEU A 15 -7.83 6.05 -15.04
CA LEU A 15 -6.49 6.57 -15.34
C LEU A 15 -5.40 5.61 -14.86
N CYS A 16 -5.50 5.12 -13.63
CA CYS A 16 -4.54 4.19 -13.04
C CYS A 16 -4.39 2.93 -13.89
N LYS A 17 -5.51 2.33 -14.33
CA LYS A 17 -5.51 1.16 -15.20
C LYS A 17 -4.90 1.46 -16.57
N ARG A 18 -5.33 2.56 -17.23
CA ARG A 18 -4.88 2.92 -18.59
C ARG A 18 -3.40 3.33 -18.66
N ARG A 19 -2.85 3.86 -17.57
CA ARG A 19 -1.45 4.33 -17.50
C ARG A 19 -0.55 3.38 -16.71
N SER A 20 -1.02 2.17 -16.41
CA SER A 20 -0.23 1.12 -15.77
C SER A 20 0.35 1.54 -14.41
N PHE A 21 -0.49 2.20 -13.59
CA PHE A 21 -0.21 2.43 -12.18
C PHE A 21 -0.67 1.26 -11.31
N VAL A 22 -1.96 0.95 -11.32
CA VAL A 22 -2.55 -0.08 -10.45
C VAL A 22 -3.59 -0.88 -11.22
N PHE A 23 -3.58 -2.20 -11.01
CA PHE A 23 -4.52 -3.15 -11.58
C PHE A 23 -5.20 -3.97 -10.47
N PRO A 24 -6.48 -4.38 -10.62
CA PRO A 24 -7.04 -5.44 -9.81
C PRO A 24 -6.21 -6.71 -9.94
N SER A 25 -5.81 -7.31 -8.83
CA SER A 25 -5.00 -8.52 -8.90
C SER A 25 -5.83 -9.70 -9.41
N ALA A 26 -5.18 -10.60 -10.17
CA ALA A 26 -5.81 -11.75 -10.81
C ALA A 26 -7.01 -11.41 -11.72
N GLU A 27 -7.03 -10.22 -12.35
CA GLU A 27 -8.18 -9.72 -13.12
C GLU A 27 -8.68 -10.72 -14.18
N ILE A 28 -7.77 -11.36 -14.94
CA ILE A 28 -8.13 -12.32 -15.99
C ILE A 28 -8.75 -13.64 -15.46
N TYR A 29 -8.66 -13.87 -14.14
CA TYR A 29 -9.22 -15.04 -13.45
C TYR A 29 -10.44 -14.67 -12.58
N GLY A 30 -11.03 -13.49 -12.78
CA GLY A 30 -12.19 -13.02 -12.01
C GLY A 30 -11.85 -12.09 -10.85
N GLY A 31 -10.56 -11.78 -10.65
CA GLY A 31 -10.08 -10.86 -9.64
C GLY A 31 -10.02 -11.47 -8.24
N PHE A 32 -9.13 -10.93 -7.39
CA PHE A 32 -9.10 -11.25 -5.97
C PHE A 32 -9.41 -9.98 -5.15
N ARG A 33 -10.53 -10.01 -4.43
CA ARG A 33 -11.07 -8.82 -3.74
C ARG A 33 -10.02 -8.27 -2.76
N SER A 34 -9.92 -6.95 -2.71
CA SER A 34 -9.01 -6.21 -1.82
C SER A 34 -7.52 -6.43 -2.08
N THR A 35 -7.14 -6.93 -3.26
CA THR A 35 -5.74 -7.03 -3.68
C THR A 35 -5.53 -6.41 -5.06
N TYR A 36 -4.35 -5.81 -5.24
CA TYR A 36 -4.02 -5.00 -6.40
C TYR A 36 -2.54 -5.14 -6.74
N ASP A 37 -2.24 -5.09 -8.04
CA ASP A 37 -0.89 -5.19 -8.58
C ASP A 37 -0.43 -3.83 -9.11
N TYR A 38 0.80 -3.42 -8.73
CA TYR A 38 1.40 -2.18 -9.23
C TYR A 38 2.08 -2.42 -10.58
N GLY A 39 1.67 -1.66 -11.61
CA GLY A 39 2.28 -1.69 -12.94
C GLY A 39 3.62 -0.92 -13.01
N PRO A 40 4.22 -0.79 -14.20
CA PRO A 40 5.53 -0.15 -14.37
C PRO A 40 5.64 1.27 -13.82
N LEU A 41 4.62 2.12 -13.99
CA LEU A 41 4.63 3.47 -13.40
C LEU A 41 4.28 3.43 -11.90
N GLY A 42 3.39 2.49 -11.52
CA GLY A 42 2.96 2.32 -10.13
C GLY A 42 4.08 1.89 -9.20
N VAL A 43 4.93 0.95 -9.63
CA VAL A 43 6.04 0.47 -8.80
C VAL A 43 7.08 1.56 -8.57
N LEU A 44 7.35 2.40 -9.58
CA LEU A 44 8.25 3.55 -9.43
C LEU A 44 7.66 4.60 -8.49
N MET A 45 6.38 4.91 -8.63
CA MET A 45 5.67 5.82 -7.73
C MET A 45 5.71 5.31 -6.28
N LEU A 46 5.36 4.03 -6.06
CA LEU A 46 5.39 3.39 -4.75
C LEU A 46 6.79 3.47 -4.12
N ARG A 47 7.83 3.17 -4.89
CA ARG A 47 9.22 3.22 -4.43
C ARG A 47 9.64 4.63 -4.05
N ASN A 48 9.33 5.63 -4.89
CA ASN A 48 9.63 7.04 -4.61
C ASN A 48 8.97 7.53 -3.31
N VAL A 49 7.71 7.14 -3.06
CA VAL A 49 7.02 7.50 -1.81
C VAL A 49 7.69 6.84 -0.60
N LYS A 50 8.01 5.54 -0.69
CA LYS A 50 8.70 4.81 0.38
C LYS A 50 10.08 5.40 0.68
N ASP A 51 10.86 5.72 -0.34
CA ASP A 51 12.20 6.27 -0.20
C ASP A 51 12.18 7.69 0.38
N ALA A 52 11.21 8.52 -0.05
CA ALA A 52 11.01 9.85 0.50
C ALA A 52 10.66 9.81 2.00
N TRP A 53 9.78 8.88 2.38
CA TRP A 53 9.41 8.66 3.78
C TRP A 53 10.59 8.14 4.62
N TRP A 54 11.33 7.16 4.10
CA TRP A 54 12.49 6.60 4.80
C TRP A 54 13.56 7.66 5.05
N ARG A 55 13.82 8.50 4.04
CA ARG A 55 14.74 9.63 4.17
C ARG A 55 14.28 10.59 5.26
N SER A 56 13.02 11.03 5.23
CA SER A 56 12.53 12.04 6.18
C SER A 56 12.40 11.53 7.60
N MET A 57 11.95 10.29 7.78
CA MET A 57 11.63 9.73 9.10
C MET A 57 12.80 9.02 9.76
N VAL A 58 13.69 8.39 8.99
CA VAL A 58 14.78 7.58 9.54
C VAL A 58 16.13 8.25 9.33
N GLN A 59 16.46 8.68 8.10
CA GLN A 59 17.82 9.18 7.82
C GLN A 59 18.08 10.61 8.31
N LEU A 60 17.05 11.46 8.34
CA LEU A 60 17.17 12.87 8.75
C LEU A 60 16.86 13.10 10.23
N ARG A 61 16.50 12.05 10.97
CA ARG A 61 16.14 12.10 12.39
C ARG A 61 17.14 11.29 13.21
N SER A 62 17.50 11.79 14.39
CA SER A 62 18.42 11.11 15.31
C SER A 62 17.72 10.20 16.32
N ASP A 63 16.38 10.20 16.32
CA ASP A 63 15.54 9.54 17.32
C ASP A 63 14.72 8.37 16.75
N VAL A 64 14.99 7.96 15.51
CA VAL A 64 14.30 6.86 14.83
C VAL A 64 15.33 5.90 14.22
N VAL A 65 15.14 4.60 14.44
CA VAL A 65 16.03 3.54 13.94
C VAL A 65 15.29 2.69 12.93
N GLY A 66 15.96 2.34 11.83
CA GLY A 66 15.41 1.44 10.81
C GLY A 66 15.39 -0.01 11.29
N LEU A 67 14.32 -0.74 10.95
CA LEU A 67 14.14 -2.16 11.23
C LEU A 67 13.46 -2.83 10.04
N ASP A 68 13.85 -4.07 9.73
CA ASP A 68 13.17 -4.93 8.76
C ASP A 68 12.88 -6.29 9.42
N ALA A 69 11.62 -6.68 9.48
CA ALA A 69 11.14 -7.83 10.23
C ALA A 69 10.44 -8.83 9.30
N ALA A 70 10.47 -10.12 9.68
CA ALA A 70 9.77 -11.16 8.92
C ALA A 70 8.24 -10.99 9.00
N ILE A 71 7.54 -11.33 7.92
CA ILE A 71 6.06 -11.30 7.86
C ILE A 71 5.46 -12.41 8.74
N LEU A 72 6.04 -13.61 8.70
CA LEU A 72 5.58 -14.73 9.50
C LEU A 72 6.16 -14.64 10.91
N SER A 73 5.29 -14.63 11.91
CA SER A 73 5.65 -14.59 13.33
C SER A 73 5.02 -15.75 14.09
N PRO A 74 5.69 -16.27 15.16
CA PRO A 74 5.13 -17.32 16.01
C PRO A 74 3.79 -16.91 16.66
N PRO A 75 2.85 -17.85 16.87
CA PRO A 75 1.54 -17.58 17.48
C PRO A 75 1.60 -16.78 18.80
N GLN A 76 2.60 -17.03 19.61
CA GLN A 76 2.78 -16.39 20.92
C GLN A 76 2.94 -14.86 20.82
N VAL A 77 3.48 -14.34 19.70
CA VAL A 77 3.60 -12.89 19.46
C VAL A 77 2.21 -12.26 19.25
N TRP A 78 1.35 -12.94 18.50
CA TRP A 78 -0.02 -12.50 18.23
C TRP A 78 -0.90 -12.61 19.47
N GLU A 79 -0.68 -13.63 20.30
CA GLU A 79 -1.34 -13.78 21.59
C GLU A 79 -0.93 -12.66 22.56
N ALA A 80 0.38 -12.46 22.77
CA ALA A 80 0.89 -11.45 23.69
C ALA A 80 0.53 -10.01 23.29
N SER A 81 0.32 -9.75 21.99
CA SER A 81 -0.14 -8.45 21.49
C SER A 81 -1.67 -8.30 21.50
N GLY A 82 -2.42 -9.34 21.88
CA GLY A 82 -3.89 -9.33 21.96
C GLY A 82 -4.61 -9.47 20.61
N HIS A 83 -3.88 -9.77 19.53
CA HIS A 83 -4.48 -9.90 18.19
C HIS A 83 -5.45 -11.07 18.11
N LEU A 84 -5.17 -12.20 18.78
CA LEU A 84 -6.03 -13.39 18.72
C LEU A 84 -7.42 -13.18 19.33
N GLU A 85 -7.59 -12.18 20.21
CA GLU A 85 -8.86 -11.91 20.89
C GLU A 85 -9.66 -10.79 20.22
N ASN A 86 -8.99 -9.86 19.53
CA ASN A 86 -9.57 -8.56 19.15
C ASN A 86 -9.58 -8.24 17.64
N PHE A 87 -8.85 -9.01 16.81
CA PHE A 87 -8.74 -8.80 15.36
C PHE A 87 -9.00 -10.10 14.60
#